data_AF-A0A1F7G040-F1
#
_entry.id   AF-A0A1F7G040-F1
#
_cell.length_a   1.000
_cell.length_b   1.000
_cell.length_c   1.000
_cell.angle_alpha   90.00
_cell.angle_beta   90.00
_cell.angle_gamma   90.00
#
_symmetry.space_group_name_H-M   'P 1'
#
loop_
_entity.id
_entity.type
_entity.pdbx_description
1 polymer ?
#
loop_
_entity_poly.entity_id
_entity_poly.type
_entity_poly.pdbx_seq_one_letter_code
_entity_poly.pdbx_strand_id
1 'polypeptide(L)'
;MNEQLLLRLPHRQFVFTLPKILRVFFRHDKRLHGEISRLIYDLVRDFTTEAAGKPIRIAAVVVFQSSGLFCRFHPHWHGLFLEGGFDAEGRFVHIPTVDLQKMSCCFRQRVIAFFLERKLLDERLAKNMLDWTHSGFSVDASIHLPAGSSKTREALAQYIVRPPVSLQHLLLDEGGTDTVVYRAPYYDYFYTYHSRCSARAAPSSMSGTSS
;
A
#
# COMPACT_ATOMS: atom_id res chain seq x y z
N MET A 1 23.95 -19.95 -1.46
CA MET A 1 23.32 -19.81 -0.13
C MET A 1 21.83 -20.07 -0.33
N ASN A 2 21.37 -21.28 0.00
CA ASN A 2 20.02 -21.76 -0.33
C ASN A 2 19.17 -21.77 0.95
N GLU A 3 19.07 -20.61 1.59
CA GLU A 3 18.29 -20.46 2.81
C GLU A 3 16.81 -20.35 2.44
N GLN A 4 15.98 -21.23 3.00
CA GLN A 4 14.53 -21.22 2.84
C GLN A 4 13.95 -19.98 3.55
N LEU A 5 14.09 -18.82 2.92
CA LEU A 5 13.72 -17.52 3.48
C LEU A 5 12.20 -17.40 3.72
N LEU A 6 11.41 -18.23 3.01
CA LEU A 6 9.94 -18.28 3.08
C LEU A 6 9.46 -19.73 2.99
N LEU A 7 8.36 -20.04 3.68
CA LEU A 7 7.70 -21.34 3.60
C LEU A 7 7.32 -21.69 2.16
N ARG A 8 7.29 -22.98 1.81
CA ARG A 8 6.80 -23.46 0.49
C ARG A 8 5.28 -23.51 0.49
N LEU A 9 4.67 -22.36 0.73
CA LEU A 9 3.24 -22.12 0.81
C LEU A 9 2.86 -20.92 -0.07
N PRO A 10 1.59 -20.77 -0.46
CA PRO A 10 1.16 -19.59 -1.20
C PRO A 10 1.29 -18.34 -0.31
N HIS A 11 1.78 -17.25 -0.91
CA HIS A 11 1.89 -15.95 -0.27
C HIS A 11 1.20 -14.90 -1.15
N ARG A 12 0.88 -13.76 -0.53
CA ARG A 12 0.35 -12.60 -1.22
C ARG A 12 1.05 -11.34 -0.73
N GLN A 13 1.42 -10.49 -1.70
CA GLN A 13 1.93 -9.17 -1.39
C GLN A 13 0.77 -8.23 -1.16
N PHE A 14 0.82 -7.46 -0.08
CA PHE A 14 -0.06 -6.35 0.21
C PHE A 14 0.71 -5.04 0.16
N VAL A 15 0.10 -4.01 -0.41
CA VAL A 15 0.63 -2.64 -0.41
C VAL A 15 -0.39 -1.71 0.24
N PHE A 16 -0.01 -1.11 1.36
CA PHE A 16 -0.85 -0.18 2.12
C PHE A 16 -0.35 1.25 1.92
N THR A 17 -1.26 2.15 1.54
CA THR A 17 -0.95 3.57 1.33
C THR A 17 -1.82 4.47 2.20
N LEU A 18 -1.22 5.54 2.71
CA LEU A 18 -1.87 6.58 3.50
C LEU A 18 -2.07 7.88 2.70
N PRO A 19 -3.13 8.65 3.02
CA PRO A 19 -3.36 9.96 2.41
C PRO A 19 -2.26 10.95 2.77
N LYS A 20 -2.05 11.93 1.87
CA LYS A 20 -0.98 12.94 1.98
C LYS A 20 -0.97 13.67 3.33
N ILE A 21 -2.15 13.97 3.88
CA ILE A 21 -2.30 14.70 5.14
C ILE A 21 -1.64 13.98 6.32
N LEU A 22 -1.68 12.64 6.36
CA LEU A 22 -1.10 11.86 7.46
C LEU A 22 0.42 11.69 7.34
N ARG A 23 0.98 11.92 6.15
CA ARG A 23 2.40 11.67 5.90
C ARG A 23 3.29 12.57 6.77
N VAL A 24 2.86 13.80 7.04
CA VAL A 24 3.65 14.75 7.85
C VAL A 24 4.01 14.18 9.22
N PHE A 25 3.11 13.43 9.87
CA PHE A 25 3.38 12.85 11.18
C PHE A 25 4.56 11.87 11.18
N PHE A 26 4.71 11.07 10.12
CA PHE A 26 5.81 10.11 9.96
C PHE A 26 7.17 10.77 9.75
N ARG A 27 7.18 12.04 9.29
CA ARG A 27 8.42 12.82 9.18
C ARG A 27 8.94 13.23 10.56
N HIS A 28 8.04 13.53 11.49
CA HIS A 28 8.38 14.01 12.82
C HIS A 28 8.54 12.89 13.84
N ASP A 29 7.75 11.82 13.74
CA ASP A 29 7.85 10.65 14.60
C ASP A 29 8.02 9.36 13.79
N LYS A 30 9.25 8.83 13.78
CA LYS A 30 9.58 7.60 13.07
C LYS A 30 8.96 6.36 13.70
N ARG A 31 8.60 6.39 14.99
CA ARG A 31 8.02 5.23 15.71
C ARG A 31 6.66 4.83 15.16
N LEU A 32 5.93 5.80 14.60
CA LEU A 32 4.64 5.58 13.93
C LEU A 32 4.73 4.53 12.82
N HIS A 33 5.88 4.38 12.14
CA HIS A 33 6.03 3.36 11.11
C HIS A 33 5.85 1.94 11.66
N GLY A 34 6.49 1.65 12.79
CA GLY A 34 6.40 0.33 13.43
C GLY A 34 5.03 0.09 14.07
N GLU A 35 4.39 1.14 14.58
CA GLU A 35 3.02 1.04 15.11
C GLU A 35 2.00 0.74 14.01
N ILE A 36 2.09 1.43 12.86
CA ILE A 36 1.24 1.13 11.71
C ILE A 36 1.52 -0.25 11.13
N SER A 37 2.79 -0.71 11.12
CA SER A 37 3.10 -2.10 10.73
C SER A 37 2.38 -3.12 11.60
N ARG A 38 2.30 -2.89 12.93
CA ARG A 38 1.53 -3.76 13.85
C ARG A 38 0.04 -3.70 13.55
N LEU A 39 -0.51 -2.51 13.35
CA LEU A 39 -1.91 -2.32 12.97
C LEU A 39 -2.26 -3.05 11.67
N ILE A 40 -1.38 -2.99 10.67
CA ILE A 40 -1.54 -3.72 9.39
C ILE A 40 -1.54 -5.23 9.62
N TYR A 41 -0.61 -5.74 10.43
CA TYR A 41 -0.58 -7.16 10.78
C TYR A 41 -1.87 -7.61 11.46
N ASP A 42 -2.33 -6.86 12.46
CA ASP A 42 -3.57 -7.15 13.19
C ASP A 42 -4.80 -7.09 12.27
N LEU A 43 -4.85 -6.11 11.36
CA LEU A 43 -5.91 -6.01 10.36
C LEU A 43 -5.97 -7.26 9.48
N VAL A 44 -4.84 -7.66 8.89
CA VAL A 44 -4.82 -8.84 8.01
C VAL A 44 -5.13 -10.10 8.82
N ARG A 45 -4.57 -10.26 10.03
CA ARG A 45 -4.89 -11.37 10.93
C ARG A 45 -6.39 -11.49 11.15
N ASP A 46 -7.06 -10.41 11.50
CA ASP A 46 -8.49 -10.45 11.84
C ASP A 46 -9.32 -10.84 10.61
N PHE A 47 -9.02 -10.28 9.43
CA PHE A 47 -9.68 -10.65 8.17
C PHE A 47 -9.46 -12.12 7.80
N THR A 48 -8.22 -12.60 7.91
CA THR A 48 -7.87 -13.97 7.56
C THR A 48 -8.47 -14.96 8.57
N THR A 49 -8.51 -14.61 9.86
CA THR A 49 -9.13 -15.42 10.92
C THR A 49 -10.63 -15.51 10.77
N GLU A 50 -11.29 -14.39 10.46
CA GLU A 50 -12.73 -14.36 10.19
C GLU A 50 -13.06 -15.21 8.96
N ALA A 51 -12.31 -15.05 7.87
CA ALA A 51 -12.48 -15.87 6.67
C ALA A 51 -12.22 -17.36 6.90
N ALA A 52 -11.41 -17.73 7.89
CA ALA A 52 -11.16 -19.12 8.27
C ALA A 52 -12.32 -19.74 9.07
N GLY A 53 -13.17 -18.91 9.70
CA GLY A 53 -14.20 -19.35 10.65
C GLY A 53 -13.65 -19.98 11.93
N LYS A 54 -12.33 -19.91 12.16
CA LYS A 54 -11.64 -20.46 13.33
C LYS A 54 -10.33 -19.71 13.60
N PRO A 55 -9.82 -19.73 14.85
CA PRO A 55 -8.52 -19.15 15.16
C PRO A 55 -7.40 -19.78 14.32
N ILE A 56 -6.62 -18.93 13.65
CA ILE A 56 -5.44 -19.34 12.89
C ILE A 56 -4.26 -18.42 13.17
N ARG A 57 -3.06 -18.98 13.12
CA ARG A 57 -1.80 -18.25 13.19
C ARG A 57 -1.33 -17.92 11.78
N ILE A 58 -1.39 -16.64 11.43
CA ILE A 58 -0.83 -16.12 10.18
C ILE A 58 0.69 -15.91 10.31
N ALA A 59 1.37 -15.74 9.17
CA ALA A 59 2.76 -15.26 9.14
C ALA A 59 2.90 -14.16 8.11
N ALA A 60 3.72 -13.16 8.44
CA ALA A 60 3.93 -12.00 7.59
C ALA A 60 5.33 -11.40 7.76
N VAL A 61 5.81 -10.76 6.70
CA VAL A 61 6.94 -9.83 6.74
C VAL A 61 6.43 -8.48 6.29
N VAL A 62 6.44 -7.46 7.17
CA VAL A 62 5.96 -6.12 6.85
C VAL A 62 7.12 -5.14 6.90
N VAL A 63 7.35 -4.43 5.80
CA VAL A 63 8.39 -3.41 5.67
C VAL A 63 7.75 -2.10 5.24
N PHE A 64 8.20 -1.01 5.86
CA PHE A 64 7.78 0.34 5.47
C PHE A 64 8.85 0.96 4.57
N GLN A 65 8.41 1.77 3.61
CA GLN A 65 9.27 2.56 2.75
C GLN A 65 8.85 4.02 2.87
N SER A 66 9.80 4.90 3.21
CA SER A 66 9.54 6.33 3.45
C SER A 66 9.43 7.16 2.17
N SER A 67 9.90 6.63 1.04
CA SER A 67 9.99 7.34 -0.24
C SER A 67 9.45 6.49 -1.37
N GLY A 68 8.73 7.11 -2.30
CA GLY A 68 8.33 6.48 -3.56
C GLY A 68 9.39 6.65 -4.65
N LEU A 69 9.08 6.17 -5.87
CA LEU A 69 9.99 6.16 -7.02
C LEU A 69 10.67 7.50 -7.32
N PHE A 70 10.07 8.64 -7.01
CA PHE A 70 10.61 9.99 -7.24
C PHE A 70 11.34 10.60 -6.03
N CYS A 71 11.73 9.79 -5.04
CA CYS A 71 12.30 10.25 -3.76
C CYS A 71 11.40 11.23 -2.96
N ARG A 72 10.13 11.38 -3.36
CA ARG A 72 9.14 12.15 -2.61
C ARG A 72 8.75 11.36 -1.37
N PHE A 73 8.68 12.05 -0.24
CA PHE A 73 8.26 11.46 1.03
C PHE A 73 6.85 10.88 0.90
N HIS A 74 6.77 9.56 0.93
CA HIS A 74 5.58 8.77 0.64
C HIS A 74 5.63 7.51 1.50
N PRO A 75 5.36 7.59 2.81
CA PRO A 75 5.32 6.43 3.67
C PRO A 75 4.24 5.46 3.17
N HIS A 76 4.68 4.26 2.81
CA HIS A 76 3.84 3.15 2.39
C HIS A 76 4.44 1.84 2.92
N TRP A 77 3.61 0.81 3.02
CA TRP A 77 4.00 -0.47 3.59
C TRP A 77 3.84 -1.57 2.55
N HIS A 78 4.88 -2.38 2.41
CA HIS A 78 4.84 -3.65 1.71
C HIS A 78 4.78 -4.77 2.74
N GLY A 79 3.72 -5.56 2.67
CA GLY A 79 3.58 -6.77 3.48
C GLY A 79 3.60 -8.00 2.60
N LEU A 80 4.40 -9.00 2.96
CA LEU A 80 4.31 -10.33 2.38
C LEU A 80 3.63 -11.23 3.40
N PHE A 81 2.42 -11.67 3.11
CA PHE A 81 1.60 -12.49 3.99
C PHE A 81 1.46 -13.89 3.42
N LEU A 82 1.37 -14.90 4.28
CA LEU A 82 0.85 -16.20 3.87
C LEU A 82 -0.60 -16.04 3.39
N GLU A 83 -0.98 -16.76 2.33
CA GLU A 83 -2.34 -16.79 1.83
C GLU A 83 -3.20 -17.73 2.67
N GLY A 84 -3.33 -17.40 3.97
CA GLY A 84 -3.93 -18.26 4.99
C GLY A 84 -3.10 -18.30 6.26
N GLY A 85 -3.29 -19.37 7.05
CA GLY A 85 -2.61 -19.54 8.33
C GLY A 85 -2.66 -20.98 8.83
N PHE A 86 -2.08 -21.22 10.00
CA PHE A 86 -2.06 -22.53 10.63
C PHE A 86 -3.10 -22.61 11.75
N ASP A 87 -3.89 -23.69 11.78
CA ASP A 87 -4.76 -23.96 12.92
C ASP A 87 -4.00 -24.49 14.15
N ALA A 88 -4.72 -24.79 15.23
CA ALA A 88 -4.15 -25.28 16.48
C ALA A 88 -3.41 -26.62 16.31
N GLU A 89 -3.81 -27.42 15.32
CA GLU A 89 -3.16 -28.70 14.99
C GLU A 89 -1.96 -28.53 14.05
N GLY A 90 -1.62 -27.29 13.68
CA GLY A 90 -0.51 -27.00 12.75
C GLY A 90 -0.83 -27.31 11.29
N ARG A 91 -2.11 -27.47 10.92
CA ARG A 91 -2.53 -27.68 9.54
C ARG A 91 -2.70 -26.33 8.85
N PHE A 92 -2.19 -26.23 7.63
CA PHE A 92 -2.33 -25.02 6.83
C PHE A 92 -3.75 -24.91 6.28
N VAL A 93 -4.41 -23.79 6.58
CA VAL A 93 -5.72 -23.39 6.07
C VAL A 93 -5.49 -22.33 5.01
N HIS A 94 -5.75 -22.68 3.75
CA HIS A 94 -5.55 -21.79 2.61
C HIS A 94 -6.76 -20.86 2.42
N ILE A 95 -6.51 -19.55 2.29
CA ILE A 95 -7.57 -18.53 2.18
C ILE A 95 -7.22 -17.58 1.01
N PRO A 96 -7.71 -17.89 -0.21
CA PRO A 96 -7.24 -17.22 -1.42
C PRO A 96 -7.87 -15.87 -1.72
N THR A 97 -8.99 -15.56 -1.08
CA THR A 97 -9.79 -14.38 -1.39
C THR A 97 -9.92 -13.49 -0.16
N VAL A 98 -9.59 -12.22 -0.34
CA VAL A 98 -9.78 -11.17 0.65
C VAL A 98 -10.58 -10.06 -0.01
N ASP A 99 -11.65 -9.62 0.62
CA ASP A 99 -12.41 -8.46 0.18
C ASP A 99 -11.58 -7.18 0.45
N LEU A 100 -10.84 -6.74 -0.58
CA LEU A 100 -9.94 -5.60 -0.49
C LEU A 100 -10.69 -4.28 -0.22
N GLN A 101 -11.95 -4.17 -0.63
CA GLN A 101 -12.74 -2.95 -0.37
C GLN A 101 -13.08 -2.86 1.11
N LYS A 102 -13.57 -3.95 1.70
CA LYS A 102 -13.80 -4.00 3.15
C LYS A 102 -12.51 -3.82 3.94
N MET A 103 -11.42 -4.46 3.51
CA MET A 103 -10.12 -4.30 4.17
C MET A 103 -9.62 -2.86 4.10
N SER A 104 -9.76 -2.19 2.95
CA SER A 104 -9.39 -0.77 2.80
C SER A 104 -10.25 0.15 3.68
N CYS A 105 -11.55 -0.13 3.80
CA CYS A 105 -12.44 0.60 4.69
C CYS A 105 -12.05 0.43 6.17
N CYS A 106 -11.83 -0.81 6.62
CA CYS A 106 -11.38 -1.10 7.98
C CYS A 106 -9.98 -0.53 8.25
N PHE A 107 -9.08 -0.58 7.27
CA PHE A 107 -7.75 0.03 7.36
C PHE A 107 -7.86 1.55 7.61
N ARG A 108 -8.66 2.24 6.80
CA ARG A 108 -8.95 3.67 6.97
C ARG A 108 -9.46 3.97 8.38
N GLN A 109 -10.46 3.23 8.85
CA GLN A 109 -11.04 3.43 10.18
C GLN A 109 -10.02 3.22 11.30
N ARG A 110 -9.29 2.10 11.28
CA ARG A 110 -8.27 1.78 12.30
C ARG A 110 -7.15 2.81 12.35
N VAL A 111 -6.67 3.25 11.18
CA VAL A 111 -5.62 4.27 11.13
C VAL A 111 -6.14 5.60 11.66
N ILE A 112 -7.33 6.06 11.26
CA ILE A 112 -7.89 7.32 11.75
C ILE A 112 -8.08 7.26 13.27
N ALA A 113 -8.64 6.16 13.80
CA ALA A 113 -8.80 5.94 15.23
C ALA A 113 -7.44 6.00 15.96
N PHE A 114 -6.43 5.30 15.43
CA PHE A 114 -5.07 5.30 15.97
C PHE A 114 -4.47 6.72 16.09
N PHE A 115 -4.68 7.57 15.09
CA PHE A 115 -4.20 8.96 15.11
C PHE A 115 -5.03 9.86 16.05
N LEU A 116 -6.35 9.62 16.13
CA LEU A 116 -7.25 10.35 17.03
C LEU A 116 -6.96 10.05 18.50
N GLU A 117 -6.78 8.78 18.87
CA GLU A 117 -6.43 8.35 20.23
C GLU A 117 -5.11 8.96 20.72
N ARG A 118 -4.15 9.15 19.79
CA ARG A 118 -2.86 9.80 20.05
C ARG A 118 -2.93 11.33 20.05
N LYS A 119 -4.12 11.91 19.87
CA LYS A 119 -4.36 13.36 19.76
C LYS A 119 -3.54 14.03 18.65
N LEU A 120 -3.20 13.28 17.60
CA LEU A 120 -2.52 13.79 16.41
C LEU A 120 -3.52 14.33 15.39
N LEU A 121 -4.78 13.90 15.46
CA LEU A 121 -5.91 14.45 14.72
C LEU A 121 -6.95 15.00 15.70
N ASP A 122 -7.65 16.05 15.28
CA ASP A 122 -8.88 16.47 15.94
C ASP A 122 -10.09 15.65 15.45
N GLU A 123 -11.14 15.58 16.26
CA GLU A 123 -12.35 14.79 15.97
C GLU A 123 -13.04 15.22 14.68
N ARG A 124 -13.05 16.53 14.39
CA ARG A 124 -13.69 17.08 13.19
C ARG A 124 -12.96 16.62 11.93
N LEU A 125 -11.64 16.67 11.93
CA LEU A 125 -10.79 16.23 10.84
C LEU A 125 -10.90 14.72 10.67
N ALA A 126 -10.90 13.94 11.76
CA ALA A 126 -11.11 12.49 11.72
C ALA A 126 -12.45 12.12 11.05
N LYS A 127 -13.54 12.81 11.41
CA LYS A 127 -14.85 12.61 10.80
C LYS A 127 -14.85 12.96 9.30
N ASN A 128 -14.32 14.13 8.94
CA ASN A 128 -14.19 14.52 7.53
C ASN A 128 -13.37 13.50 6.73
N MET A 129 -12.28 12.99 7.32
CA MET A 129 -11.45 11.96 6.71
C MET A 129 -12.14 10.63 6.54
N LEU A 130 -13.24 10.34 7.24
CA LEU A 130 -14.10 9.16 7.02
C LEU A 130 -15.16 9.40 5.93
N ASP A 131 -15.54 10.65 5.71
CA ASP A 131 -16.57 11.04 4.73
C ASP A 131 -16.01 11.28 3.32
N TRP A 132 -14.69 11.46 3.15
CA TRP A 132 -14.09 11.66 1.83
C TRP A 132 -14.37 10.52 0.84
N THR A 133 -14.86 10.86 -0.35
CA THR A 133 -15.05 9.94 -1.48
C THR A 133 -13.71 9.38 -1.98
N HIS A 134 -12.68 10.23 -2.07
CA HIS A 134 -11.32 9.85 -2.41
C HIS A 134 -10.45 9.93 -1.17
N SER A 135 -10.55 8.89 -0.32
CA SER A 135 -9.93 8.86 1.00
C SER A 135 -8.41 8.92 0.99
N GLY A 136 -7.77 8.50 -0.11
CA GLY A 136 -6.32 8.34 -0.23
C GLY A 136 -5.76 7.14 0.54
N PHE A 137 -6.62 6.35 1.18
CA PHE A 137 -6.27 5.04 1.72
C PHE A 137 -6.47 3.99 0.64
N SER A 138 -5.50 3.09 0.48
CA SER A 138 -5.61 1.97 -0.44
C SER A 138 -4.89 0.74 0.11
N VAL A 139 -5.45 -0.42 -0.23
CA VAL A 139 -4.87 -1.74 -0.01
C VAL A 139 -4.85 -2.44 -1.37
N ASP A 140 -3.66 -2.69 -1.90
CA ASP A 140 -3.48 -3.50 -3.10
C ASP A 140 -2.99 -4.89 -2.70
N ALA A 141 -3.52 -5.93 -3.34
CA ALA A 141 -3.07 -7.31 -3.14
C ALA A 141 -2.95 -8.08 -4.46
N SER A 142 -2.59 -7.37 -5.54
CA SER A 142 -2.61 -7.88 -6.91
C SER A 142 -1.55 -8.96 -7.18
N ILE A 143 -0.48 -8.97 -6.39
CA ILE A 143 0.66 -9.87 -6.58
C ILE A 143 0.49 -11.13 -5.72
N HIS A 144 0.16 -12.23 -6.39
CA HIS A 144 0.07 -13.57 -5.80
C HIS A 144 1.35 -14.38 -6.07
N LEU A 145 1.81 -15.11 -5.05
CA LEU A 145 2.99 -15.96 -5.11
C LEU A 145 2.63 -17.42 -4.81
N PRO A 146 2.60 -18.30 -5.81
CA PRO A 146 2.31 -19.71 -5.59
C PRO A 146 3.46 -20.42 -4.84
N ALA A 147 3.13 -21.48 -4.09
CA ALA A 147 4.03 -22.24 -3.23
C ALA A 147 5.33 -22.76 -3.90
N GLY A 148 5.33 -22.91 -5.22
CA GLY A 148 6.42 -23.47 -6.01
C GLY A 148 7.44 -22.47 -6.58
N SER A 149 7.13 -21.17 -6.68
CA SER A 149 8.01 -20.23 -7.39
C SER A 149 9.13 -19.72 -6.49
N SER A 150 10.32 -20.33 -6.53
CA SER A 150 11.50 -19.85 -5.78
C SER A 150 11.99 -18.50 -6.31
N LYS A 151 12.11 -18.34 -7.63
CA LYS A 151 12.61 -17.10 -8.26
C LYS A 151 11.74 -15.88 -7.97
N THR A 152 10.40 -16.01 -8.03
CA THR A 152 9.50 -14.88 -7.75
C THR A 152 9.49 -14.51 -6.27
N ARG A 153 9.59 -15.51 -5.37
CA ARG A 153 9.70 -15.27 -3.92
C ARG A 153 10.99 -14.55 -3.56
N GLU A 154 12.11 -14.96 -4.13
CA GLU A 154 13.39 -14.30 -3.92
C GLU A 154 13.40 -12.88 -4.47
N ALA A 155 12.93 -12.68 -5.72
CA ALA A 155 12.84 -11.35 -6.32
C ALA A 155 11.93 -10.41 -5.50
N LEU A 156 10.84 -10.92 -4.93
CA LEU A 156 9.96 -10.11 -4.10
C LEU A 156 10.54 -9.85 -2.71
N ALA A 157 11.19 -10.84 -2.08
CA ALA A 157 11.91 -10.62 -0.83
C ALA A 157 12.99 -9.54 -1.02
N GLN A 158 13.75 -9.61 -2.12
CA GLN A 158 14.70 -8.57 -2.50
C GLN A 158 14.00 -7.23 -2.72
N TYR A 159 12.86 -7.19 -3.41
CA TYR A 159 12.09 -5.97 -3.64
C TYR A 159 11.63 -5.31 -2.33
N ILE A 160 11.13 -6.09 -1.38
CA ILE A 160 10.70 -5.63 -0.06
C ILE A 160 11.88 -5.06 0.74
N VAL A 161 13.08 -5.64 0.57
CA VAL A 161 14.31 -5.22 1.25
C VAL A 161 15.04 -4.08 0.51
N ARG A 162 14.58 -3.66 -0.68
CA ARG A 162 15.29 -2.64 -1.45
C ARG A 162 15.38 -1.30 -0.70
N PRO A 163 16.55 -0.64 -0.76
CA PRO A 163 16.68 0.73 -0.27
C PRO A 163 15.76 1.69 -1.05
N PRO A 164 15.40 2.85 -0.48
CA PRO A 164 14.44 3.81 -1.04
C PRO A 164 14.86 4.44 -2.39
N VAL A 165 16.09 4.17 -2.84
CA VAL A 165 16.64 4.58 -4.13
C VAL A 165 17.07 3.34 -4.90
N SER A 166 16.57 3.19 -6.13
CA SER A 166 17.10 2.18 -7.05
C SER A 166 18.48 2.61 -7.52
N LEU A 167 19.50 1.79 -7.29
CA LEU A 167 20.86 2.02 -7.79
C LEU A 167 20.90 2.19 -9.33
N GLN A 168 19.95 1.56 -10.03
CA GLN A 168 19.80 1.64 -11.50
C GLN A 168 19.39 3.03 -11.99
N HIS A 169 18.91 3.88 -11.09
CA HIS A 169 18.50 5.25 -11.40
C HIS A 169 19.48 6.28 -10.87
N LEU A 170 20.56 5.86 -10.21
CA LEU A 170 21.65 6.75 -9.82
C LEU A 170 22.63 6.84 -10.99
N LEU A 171 22.73 8.03 -11.58
CA LEU A 171 23.72 8.38 -12.59
C LEU A 171 24.78 9.25 -11.90
N LEU A 172 26.05 8.94 -12.15
CA LEU A 172 27.14 9.83 -11.78
C LEU A 172 27.24 10.89 -12.86
N ASP A 173 27.31 12.17 -12.47
CA ASP A 173 27.63 13.24 -13.40
C ASP A 173 29.10 13.10 -13.85
N GLU A 174 29.31 12.71 -15.11
CA GLU A 174 30.64 12.53 -15.69
C GLU A 174 31.40 13.86 -15.87
N GLY A 175 30.75 15.00 -15.63
CA GLY A 175 31.32 16.36 -15.70
C GLY A 175 32.27 16.75 -14.55
N GLY A 176 32.61 15.83 -13.64
CA GLY A 176 33.63 16.05 -12.60
C GLY A 176 33.15 16.82 -11.36
N THR A 177 31.84 16.85 -11.09
CA THR A 177 31.26 17.61 -9.96
C THR A 177 30.95 16.76 -8.72
N ASP A 178 31.32 15.48 -8.68
CA ASP A 178 30.93 14.51 -7.63
C ASP A 178 29.41 14.48 -7.34
N THR A 179 28.60 14.85 -8.34
CA THR A 179 27.14 14.92 -8.22
C THR A 179 26.50 13.60 -8.61
N VAL A 180 25.64 13.06 -7.73
CA VAL A 180 24.81 11.88 -8.02
C VAL A 180 23.40 12.33 -8.43
N VAL A 181 23.00 12.01 -9.66
CA VAL A 181 21.68 12.36 -10.23
C VAL A 181 20.76 11.15 -10.17
N TYR A 182 19.59 11.28 -9.53
CA TYR A 182 18.58 10.23 -9.52
C TYR A 182 17.53 10.44 -10.62
N ARG A 183 17.48 9.52 -11.60
CA ARG A 183 16.58 9.58 -12.77
C ARG A 183 15.48 8.53 -12.70
N ALA A 184 14.29 8.92 -12.24
CA ALA A 184 13.11 8.06 -12.32
C ALA A 184 12.57 8.00 -13.76
N PRO A 185 12.26 6.81 -14.31
CA PRO A 185 11.62 6.69 -15.62
C PRO A 185 10.22 7.32 -15.57
N TYR A 186 9.90 8.13 -16.59
CA TYR A 186 8.60 8.75 -16.73
C TYR A 186 7.60 7.70 -17.25
N TYR A 187 6.67 7.26 -16.41
CA TYR A 187 5.58 6.36 -16.82
C TYR A 187 4.34 7.17 -17.21
N ASP A 188 3.67 6.75 -18.29
CA ASP A 188 2.54 7.44 -18.95
C ASP A 188 1.24 7.52 -18.11
N TYR A 189 1.27 7.03 -16.87
CA TYR A 189 0.16 7.10 -15.90
C TYR A 189 -0.33 8.53 -15.60
N PHE A 190 0.44 9.55 -15.96
CA PHE A 190 0.11 10.95 -15.68
C PHE A 190 -0.71 11.66 -16.77
N TYR A 191 -0.86 11.08 -17.97
CA TYR A 191 -1.65 11.70 -19.05
C TYR A 191 -3.17 11.54 -18.87
N THR A 192 -3.64 10.47 -18.23
CA THR A 192 -5.07 10.13 -18.18
C THR A 192 -5.88 10.87 -17.12
N TYR A 193 -5.25 11.63 -16.20
CA TYR A 193 -5.98 12.38 -15.16
C TYR A 193 -6.19 13.86 -15.48
N HIS A 194 -5.52 14.43 -16.49
CA HIS A 194 -5.63 15.85 -16.85
C HIS A 194 -6.56 16.15 -18.03
N SER A 195 -7.14 15.13 -18.68
CA SER A 195 -8.02 15.30 -19.85
C SER A 195 -9.51 15.10 -19.58
N ARG A 196 -9.95 14.92 -18.33
CA ARG A 196 -11.39 14.75 -17.98
C ARG A 196 -12.00 15.80 -17.03
N CYS A 197 -11.37 16.96 -16.88
CA CYS A 197 -12.01 18.11 -16.20
C CYS A 197 -11.90 19.38 -17.07
N SER A 198 -12.72 19.43 -18.12
CA SER A 198 -13.10 20.66 -18.81
C SER A 198 -14.48 20.43 -19.43
N ALA A 199 -15.52 20.50 -18.61
CA ALA A 199 -16.83 20.86 -19.14
C ALA A 199 -16.83 22.36 -19.41
N ARG A 200 -17.03 22.78 -20.66
CA ARG A 200 -17.55 24.12 -20.96
C ARG A 200 -19.00 24.01 -21.39
N ALA A 201 -19.73 24.98 -20.88
CA ALA A 201 -21.17 25.14 -20.87
C ALA A 201 -21.83 25.05 -22.24
N ALA A 202 -23.07 24.54 -22.23
CA ALA A 202 -24.04 24.78 -23.28
C ALA A 202 -24.40 26.27 -23.34
N PRO A 203 -24.65 26.82 -24.54
CA PRO A 203 -25.60 27.90 -24.72
C PRO A 203 -26.91 27.34 -25.29
N SER A 204 -28.00 27.71 -24.63
CA SER A 204 -29.39 27.48 -25.04
C SER A 204 -29.92 28.59 -25.95
N SER A 205 -30.96 28.27 -26.73
CA SER A 205 -31.90 29.11 -27.52
C SER A 205 -31.60 29.17 -29.02
N MET A 206 -32.57 29.19 -29.95
CA MET A 206 -34.04 29.02 -29.98
C MET A 206 -34.43 28.88 -31.47
N SER A 207 -35.65 28.39 -31.75
CA SER A 207 -36.40 28.46 -33.04
C SER A 207 -35.81 27.72 -34.24
N GLY A 208 -36.53 27.03 -35.12
CA GLY A 208 -37.96 26.91 -35.40
C GLY A 208 -38.09 26.49 -36.87
N THR A 209 -39.16 25.75 -37.18
CA THR A 209 -39.82 25.59 -38.50
C THR A 209 -39.09 24.93 -39.69
N SER A 210 -39.61 23.75 -40.05
CA SER A 210 -40.05 23.32 -41.40
C SER A 210 -39.34 23.84 -42.65
N SER A 211 -38.84 22.92 -43.48
CA SER A 211 -39.49 22.46 -44.72
C SER A 211 -38.64 21.36 -45.38
#